data_AF-A0A0K2GDJ0-F1
#
_entry.id   AF-A0A0K2GDJ0-F1
#
_cell.length_a   1.000
_cell.length_b   1.000
_cell.length_c   1.000
_cell.angle_alpha   90.00
_cell.angle_beta   90.00
_cell.angle_gamma   90.00
#
_symmetry.space_group_name_H-M   'P 1'
#
loop_
_entity.id
_entity.type
_entity.pdbx_description
1 polymer ?
#
loop_
_entity_poly.entity_id
_entity_poly.type
_entity_poly.pdbx_seq_one_letter_code
_entity_poly.pdbx_strand_id
1 'polypeptide(L)'
;MTQGKPMPPDRSGASSIWVMPWNAEGLSNDSVRRSVELASMAFGHATEGRDPQRLRADLRDDRSPHMRRRRAITVLSLVGMASMAIVSLFQMGVIRHLPDPPSRRFHSDKVNASSTAYHYGVPDGPLSLAAHALNAVLAGLGGAGRARRAPWIPLLAAGKAAAGAGVAAKYLFHQMPVVEQAWCGYCIVDALAHLGACALALPEAIEAAREHRWSEPTGGRS
;
A
#
# COMPACT_ATOMS: atom_id res chain seq x y z
N MET A 1 -25.22 -43.46 -48.05
CA MET A 1 -25.50 -44.23 -46.81
C MET A 1 -24.32 -45.17 -46.64
N THR A 2 -23.32 -44.84 -45.84
CA THR A 2 -23.29 -45.15 -44.40
C THR A 2 -22.58 -44.06 -43.59
N GLN A 3 -23.23 -43.63 -42.50
CA GLN A 3 -22.63 -42.96 -41.34
C GLN A 3 -21.64 -43.96 -40.68
N GLY A 4 -20.57 -43.64 -39.97
CA GLY A 4 -20.11 -42.42 -39.30
C GLY A 4 -19.43 -42.88 -37.99
N LYS A 5 -18.19 -42.48 -37.72
CA LYS A 5 -17.67 -42.28 -36.35
C LYS A 5 -16.34 -41.51 -36.38
N PRO A 6 -16.26 -40.31 -35.80
CA PRO A 6 -15.00 -39.62 -35.59
C PRO A 6 -14.24 -40.18 -34.37
N MET A 7 -12.93 -40.26 -34.51
CA MET A 7 -11.95 -40.70 -33.52
C MET A 7 -11.73 -39.59 -32.47
N PRO A 8 -11.59 -39.90 -31.17
CA PRO A 8 -11.48 -38.90 -30.12
C PRO A 8 -10.09 -38.22 -30.11
N PRO A 9 -9.99 -36.95 -29.68
CA PRO A 9 -8.70 -36.28 -29.54
C PRO A 9 -7.94 -36.77 -28.30
N ASP A 10 -6.65 -36.92 -28.53
CA ASP A 10 -5.53 -37.12 -27.60
C ASP A 10 -5.67 -36.26 -26.33
N ARG A 11 -5.64 -36.94 -25.17
CA ARG A 11 -5.45 -36.33 -23.85
C ARG A 11 -3.98 -36.49 -23.46
N SER A 12 -3.16 -35.48 -23.75
CA SER A 12 -1.83 -35.37 -23.17
C SER A 12 -1.50 -33.93 -22.79
N GLY A 13 -1.31 -33.70 -21.49
CA GLY A 13 -0.35 -32.70 -21.00
C GLY A 13 -0.80 -31.24 -20.86
N ALA A 14 -1.99 -30.94 -20.35
CA ALA A 14 -2.26 -29.60 -19.80
C ALA A 14 -1.73 -29.54 -18.35
N SER A 15 -0.64 -28.78 -18.16
CA SER A 15 -0.09 -28.44 -16.84
C SER A 15 -1.19 -27.85 -15.97
N SER A 16 -1.38 -28.43 -14.79
CA SER A 16 -2.24 -27.92 -13.72
C SER A 16 -1.69 -26.60 -13.17
N ILE A 17 -1.97 -25.50 -13.88
CA ILE A 17 -2.04 -24.19 -13.24
C ILE A 17 -3.18 -24.30 -12.22
N TRP A 18 -2.81 -24.30 -10.95
CA TRP A 18 -3.72 -24.05 -9.85
C TRP A 18 -4.25 -22.62 -9.98
N VAL A 19 -5.23 -22.42 -10.86
CA VAL A 19 -6.12 -21.26 -10.78
C VAL A 19 -6.99 -21.54 -9.55
N MET A 20 -6.61 -20.97 -8.41
CA MET A 20 -7.55 -20.89 -7.29
C MET A 20 -8.83 -20.22 -7.82
N PRO A 21 -10.01 -20.86 -7.73
CA PRO A 21 -11.24 -20.19 -8.04
C PRO A 21 -11.44 -19.10 -6.97
N TRP A 22 -11.20 -17.86 -7.36
CA TRP A 22 -11.60 -16.69 -6.58
C TRP A 22 -13.12 -16.71 -6.54
N ASN A 23 -13.68 -17.29 -5.48
CA ASN A 23 -15.12 -17.32 -5.27
C ASN A 23 -15.57 -15.95 -4.74
N ALA A 24 -15.98 -15.07 -5.65
CA ALA A 24 -16.51 -13.74 -5.31
C ALA A 24 -17.88 -13.80 -4.62
N GLU A 25 -18.51 -14.97 -4.52
CA GLU A 25 -19.82 -15.17 -3.86
C GLU A 25 -19.76 -15.03 -2.33
N GLY A 26 -18.55 -14.98 -1.73
CA GLY A 26 -18.37 -14.79 -0.28
C GLY A 26 -18.36 -13.33 0.19
N LEU A 27 -18.37 -12.35 -0.73
CA LEU A 27 -18.34 -10.92 -0.40
C LEU A 27 -19.71 -10.27 -0.69
N SER A 28 -20.70 -10.59 0.15
CA SER A 28 -21.99 -9.87 0.14
C SER A 28 -21.77 -8.36 0.31
N ASN A 29 -22.52 -7.55 -0.45
CA ASN A 29 -22.57 -6.08 -0.30
C ASN A 29 -22.77 -5.65 1.15
N ASP A 30 -23.45 -6.45 1.97
CA ASP A 30 -23.67 -6.16 3.40
C ASP A 30 -22.40 -6.29 4.24
N SER A 31 -21.49 -7.19 3.89
CA SER A 31 -20.20 -7.35 4.59
C SER A 31 -19.28 -6.16 4.29
N VAL A 32 -19.24 -5.73 3.03
CA VAL A 32 -18.50 -4.54 2.61
C VAL A 32 -19.11 -3.30 3.24
N ARG A 33 -20.45 -3.16 3.20
CA ARG A 33 -21.16 -2.04 3.81
C ARG A 33 -20.96 -1.97 5.32
N ARG A 34 -21.06 -3.09 6.04
CA ARG A 34 -20.75 -3.15 7.47
C ARG A 34 -19.30 -2.79 7.74
N SER A 35 -18.36 -3.26 6.93
CA SER A 35 -16.94 -2.91 7.08
C SER A 35 -16.70 -1.42 6.87
N VAL A 36 -17.38 -0.81 5.88
CA VAL A 36 -17.33 0.64 5.61
C VAL A 36 -18.00 1.43 6.73
N GLU A 37 -19.14 0.98 7.25
CA GLU A 37 -19.84 1.60 8.39
C GLU A 37 -18.98 1.51 9.65
N LEU A 38 -18.38 0.36 9.95
CA LEU A 38 -17.46 0.17 11.07
C LEU A 38 -16.20 1.03 10.94
N ALA A 39 -15.62 1.11 9.75
CA ALA A 39 -14.52 2.02 9.48
C ALA A 39 -14.96 3.48 9.69
N SER A 40 -16.12 3.87 9.16
CA SER A 40 -16.67 5.22 9.28
C SER A 40 -16.99 5.59 10.73
N MET A 41 -17.48 4.65 11.54
CA MET A 41 -17.69 4.82 12.99
C MET A 41 -16.37 4.93 13.74
N ALA A 42 -15.36 4.11 13.39
CA ALA A 42 -14.03 4.19 13.99
C ALA A 42 -13.33 5.53 13.67
N PHE A 43 -13.42 5.99 12.41
CA PHE A 43 -12.97 7.32 11.99
C PHE A 43 -13.78 8.43 12.67
N GLY A 44 -15.09 8.26 12.78
CA GLY A 44 -16.02 9.12 13.50
C GLY A 44 -15.57 9.32 14.94
N HIS A 45 -15.51 8.26 15.76
CA HIS A 45 -15.08 8.35 17.15
C HIS A 45 -13.63 8.86 17.34
N ALA A 46 -12.73 8.62 16.38
CA ALA A 46 -11.39 9.21 16.44
C ALA A 46 -11.37 10.73 16.16
N THR A 47 -12.39 11.26 15.50
CA THR A 47 -12.49 12.68 15.10
C THR A 47 -13.58 13.46 15.87
N GLU A 48 -14.53 12.75 16.48
CA GLU A 48 -15.67 13.27 17.22
C GLU A 48 -15.21 14.07 18.44
N GLY A 49 -15.69 15.31 18.56
CA GLY A 49 -15.31 16.25 19.63
C GLY A 49 -13.93 16.91 19.47
N ARG A 50 -13.22 16.72 18.35
CA ARG A 50 -11.90 17.33 18.14
C ARG A 50 -12.04 18.71 17.48
N ASP A 51 -11.68 19.75 18.22
CA ASP A 51 -11.57 21.13 17.71
C ASP A 51 -10.63 21.18 16.48
N PRO A 52 -11.13 21.58 15.28
CA PRO A 52 -10.31 21.68 14.07
C PRO A 52 -9.11 22.61 14.24
N GLN A 53 -9.25 23.68 15.05
CA GLN A 53 -8.19 24.64 15.32
C GLN A 53 -7.05 23.97 16.09
N ARG A 54 -7.39 23.14 17.10
CA ARG A 54 -6.43 22.34 17.84
C ARG A 54 -5.74 21.29 16.97
N LEU A 55 -6.48 20.60 16.10
CA LEU A 55 -5.87 19.63 15.16
C LEU A 55 -4.90 20.33 14.20
N ARG A 56 -5.27 21.49 13.67
CA ARG A 56 -4.39 22.32 12.84
C ARG A 56 -3.11 22.72 13.59
N ALA A 57 -3.24 23.18 14.84
CA ALA A 57 -2.10 23.56 15.68
C ALA A 57 -1.19 22.35 15.93
N ASP A 58 -1.74 21.18 16.29
CA ASP A 58 -0.97 19.95 16.45
C ASP A 58 -0.20 19.61 15.15
N LEU A 59 -0.87 19.62 13.99
CA LEU A 59 -0.24 19.24 12.72
C LEU A 59 0.82 20.22 12.24
N ARG A 60 0.66 21.54 12.50
CA ARG A 60 1.57 22.58 12.01
C ARG A 60 2.69 22.92 12.99
N ASP A 61 2.40 22.93 14.28
CA ASP A 61 3.25 23.56 15.28
C ASP A 61 3.87 22.56 16.27
N ASP A 62 3.28 21.36 16.45
CA ASP A 62 3.88 20.35 17.32
C ASP A 62 5.29 19.95 16.82
N ARG A 63 6.24 19.89 17.75
CA ARG A 63 7.66 19.55 17.54
C ARG A 63 8.02 18.18 18.09
N SER A 64 7.05 17.44 18.61
CA SER A 64 7.25 16.08 19.13
C SER A 64 7.93 15.17 18.09
N PRO A 65 8.75 14.20 18.53
CA PRO A 65 9.40 13.25 17.63
C PRO A 65 8.40 12.50 16.74
N HIS A 66 7.23 12.16 17.26
CA HIS A 66 6.16 11.50 16.50
C HIS A 66 5.61 12.40 15.39
N MET A 67 5.34 13.67 15.69
CA MET A 67 4.89 14.61 14.65
C MET A 67 5.94 14.80 13.55
N ARG A 68 7.23 14.88 13.90
CA ARG A 68 8.32 14.96 12.92
C ARG A 68 8.34 13.74 11.99
N ARG A 69 8.18 12.53 12.53
CA ARG A 69 8.11 11.30 11.73
C ARG A 69 6.87 11.29 10.83
N ARG A 70 5.70 11.70 11.32
CA ARG A 70 4.46 11.81 10.52
C ARG A 70 4.61 12.78 9.36
N ARG A 71 5.25 13.94 9.57
CA ARG A 71 5.57 14.89 8.49
C ARG A 71 6.55 14.28 7.49
N ALA A 72 7.57 13.57 7.96
CA ALA A 72 8.51 12.87 7.08
C ALA A 72 7.83 11.77 6.25
N ILE A 73 6.91 10.98 6.84
CA ILE A 73 6.06 10.02 6.11
C ILE A 73 5.25 10.73 5.02
N THR A 74 4.63 11.86 5.36
CA THR A 74 3.86 12.66 4.41
C THR A 74 4.73 13.13 3.23
N VAL A 75 5.93 13.66 3.52
CA VAL A 75 6.89 14.08 2.48
C VAL A 75 7.31 12.90 1.60
N LEU A 76 7.67 11.75 2.19
CA LEU A 76 8.03 10.55 1.44
C LEU A 76 6.88 10.06 0.57
N SER A 77 5.66 10.08 1.10
CA SER A 77 4.45 9.72 0.35
C SER A 77 4.21 10.66 -0.83
N LEU A 78 4.39 11.96 -0.65
CA LEU A 78 4.27 12.93 -1.76
C LEU A 78 5.35 12.74 -2.82
N VAL A 79 6.58 12.42 -2.42
CA VAL A 79 7.67 12.08 -3.36
C VAL A 79 7.34 10.80 -4.13
N GLY A 80 6.88 9.75 -3.44
CA GLY A 80 6.41 8.51 -4.06
C GLY A 80 5.25 8.74 -5.02
N MET A 81 4.25 9.53 -4.62
CA MET A 81 3.13 9.93 -5.48
C MET A 81 3.59 10.67 -6.72
N ALA A 82 4.52 11.61 -6.61
CA ALA A 82 5.05 12.33 -7.76
C ALA A 82 5.75 11.38 -8.75
N SER A 83 6.54 10.44 -8.22
CA SER A 83 7.19 9.40 -9.02
C SER A 83 6.17 8.51 -9.74
N MET A 84 5.19 8.00 -9.00
CA MET A 84 4.17 7.10 -9.54
C MET A 84 3.14 7.80 -10.42
N ALA A 85 2.93 9.10 -10.27
CA ALA A 85 2.10 9.89 -11.18
C ALA A 85 2.70 9.89 -12.59
N ILE A 86 4.02 10.06 -12.70
CA ILE A 86 4.72 10.03 -14.00
C ILE A 86 4.62 8.63 -14.63
N VAL A 87 4.82 7.57 -13.84
CA VAL A 87 4.63 6.18 -14.30
C VAL A 87 3.18 5.91 -14.71
N SER A 88 2.22 6.42 -13.96
CA SER A 88 0.79 6.31 -14.28
C SER A 88 0.45 6.97 -15.62
N LEU A 89 1.00 8.15 -15.91
CA LEU A 89 0.82 8.82 -17.19
C LEU A 89 1.36 7.96 -18.34
N PHE A 90 2.48 7.27 -18.13
CA PHE A 90 3.05 6.36 -19.12
C PHE A 90 2.16 5.13 -19.33
N GLN A 91 1.73 4.47 -18.26
CA GLN A 91 0.91 3.24 -18.34
C GLN A 91 -0.48 3.49 -18.91
N MET A 92 -1.05 4.66 -18.65
CA MET A 92 -2.33 5.07 -19.23
C MET A 92 -2.19 5.60 -20.66
N GLY A 93 -0.98 5.63 -21.22
CA GLY A 93 -0.70 6.05 -22.60
C GLY A 93 -0.76 7.56 -22.85
N VAL A 94 -0.80 8.38 -21.79
CA VAL A 94 -0.75 9.85 -21.90
C VAL A 94 0.61 10.31 -22.40
N ILE A 95 1.69 9.67 -21.93
CA ILE A 95 3.05 9.84 -22.42
C ILE A 95 3.57 8.52 -22.98
N ARG A 96 4.43 8.59 -24.00
CA ARG A 96 4.96 7.40 -24.70
C ARG A 96 6.35 6.98 -24.25
N HIS A 97 7.03 7.81 -23.46
CA HIS A 97 8.38 7.58 -22.99
C HIS A 97 8.55 8.22 -21.61
N LEU A 98 9.18 7.51 -20.67
CA LEU A 98 9.57 8.04 -19.38
C LEU A 98 10.88 8.83 -19.50
N PRO A 99 11.00 10.01 -18.86
CA PRO A 99 12.24 10.76 -18.85
C PRO A 99 13.29 10.05 -17.99
N ASP A 100 14.00 9.08 -18.59
CA ASP A 100 15.05 8.33 -17.93
C ASP A 100 16.41 9.06 -17.97
N PRO A 101 17.24 8.94 -16.91
CA PRO A 101 18.62 9.41 -16.96
C PRO A 101 19.40 8.68 -18.08
N PRO A 102 20.24 9.38 -18.86
CA PRO A 102 20.95 8.79 -20.00
C PRO A 102 22.01 7.80 -19.53
N SER A 103 21.63 6.55 -19.32
CA SER A 103 22.51 5.48 -18.85
C SER A 103 22.07 4.12 -19.39
N ARG A 104 23.02 3.23 -19.66
CA ARG A 104 22.78 1.95 -20.35
C ARG A 104 21.99 0.89 -19.55
N ARG A 105 21.67 1.15 -18.28
CA ARG A 105 21.00 0.20 -17.38
C ARG A 105 19.62 0.66 -16.89
N PHE A 106 19.28 1.94 -17.11
CA PHE A 106 17.99 2.49 -16.75
C PHE A 106 17.08 2.47 -17.97
N HIS A 107 16.08 1.61 -17.92
CA HIS A 107 15.08 1.43 -18.96
C HIS A 107 13.72 1.31 -18.27
N SER A 108 13.23 2.43 -17.72
CA SER A 108 11.97 2.45 -16.98
C SER A 108 10.78 2.12 -17.88
N ASP A 109 10.84 2.46 -19.17
CA ASP A 109 9.83 2.06 -20.16
C ASP A 109 9.67 0.53 -20.24
N LYS A 110 10.79 -0.20 -20.30
CA LYS A 110 10.79 -1.66 -20.39
C LYS A 110 10.16 -2.29 -19.16
N VAL A 111 10.51 -1.77 -17.98
CA VAL A 111 9.99 -2.25 -16.69
C VAL A 111 8.50 -1.93 -16.56
N ASN A 112 8.07 -0.71 -16.87
CA ASN A 112 6.69 -0.26 -16.66
C ASN A 112 5.72 -0.66 -17.77
N ALA A 113 6.20 -1.16 -18.91
CA ALA A 113 5.41 -1.77 -19.97
C ALA A 113 5.36 -3.31 -19.89
N SER A 114 6.01 -3.93 -18.91
CA SER A 114 6.04 -5.39 -18.77
C SER A 114 4.67 -5.93 -18.32
N SER A 115 4.41 -7.21 -18.58
CA SER A 115 3.18 -7.88 -18.08
C SER A 115 3.09 -7.85 -16.56
N THR A 116 4.23 -7.77 -15.88
CA THR A 116 4.32 -7.66 -14.42
C THR A 116 3.83 -6.31 -13.90
N ALA A 117 3.90 -5.25 -14.70
CA ALA A 117 3.35 -3.92 -14.35
C ALA A 117 1.80 -3.88 -14.37
N TYR A 118 1.16 -4.92 -14.94
CA TYR A 118 -0.30 -5.07 -15.02
C TYR A 118 -0.80 -6.31 -14.28
N HIS A 119 0.00 -6.88 -13.38
CA HIS A 119 -0.20 -8.23 -12.83
C HIS A 119 -1.53 -8.44 -12.07
N TYR A 120 -2.23 -7.37 -11.71
CA TYR A 120 -3.55 -7.40 -11.06
C TYR A 120 -4.70 -6.93 -11.96
N GLY A 121 -4.50 -6.87 -13.27
CA GLY A 121 -5.48 -6.30 -14.22
C GLY A 121 -5.64 -4.78 -14.09
N VAL A 122 -4.78 -4.16 -13.27
CA VAL A 122 -4.66 -2.72 -13.09
C VAL A 122 -3.19 -2.32 -13.21
N PRO A 123 -2.90 -1.14 -13.76
CA PRO A 123 -1.55 -0.59 -13.80
C PRO A 123 -1.02 -0.39 -12.37
N ASP A 124 0.21 -0.82 -12.11
CA ASP A 124 0.86 -0.74 -10.79
C ASP A 124 1.17 0.69 -10.35
N GLY A 125 1.40 1.62 -11.28
CA GLY A 125 1.64 3.04 -11.01
C GLY A 125 0.48 3.70 -10.25
N PRO A 126 -0.75 3.70 -10.79
CA PRO A 126 -1.91 4.25 -10.09
C PRO A 126 -2.19 3.57 -8.75
N LEU A 127 -1.96 2.26 -8.66
CA LEU A 127 -2.14 1.51 -7.42
C LEU A 127 -1.14 1.96 -6.34
N SER A 128 0.13 2.11 -6.70
CA SER A 128 1.16 2.60 -5.79
C SER A 128 0.94 4.07 -5.40
N LEU A 129 0.50 4.91 -6.36
CA LEU A 129 0.09 6.29 -6.08
C LEU A 129 -1.02 6.36 -5.03
N ALA A 130 -2.06 5.52 -5.15
CA ALA A 130 -3.12 5.43 -4.15
C ALA A 130 -2.60 4.91 -2.80
N ALA A 131 -1.65 3.96 -2.83
CA ALA A 131 -1.03 3.41 -1.63
C ALA A 131 -0.24 4.48 -0.83
N HIS A 132 0.46 5.40 -1.51
CA HIS A 132 1.12 6.54 -0.87
C HIS A 132 0.14 7.60 -0.38
N ALA A 133 -0.92 7.88 -1.15
CA ALA A 133 -1.97 8.79 -0.71
C ALA A 133 -2.58 8.30 0.62
N LEU A 134 -2.83 7.00 0.75
CA LEU A 134 -3.30 6.40 2.00
C LEU A 134 -2.29 6.57 3.14
N ASN A 135 -0.99 6.42 2.89
CA ASN A 135 0.04 6.68 3.90
C ASN A 135 0.02 8.15 4.38
N ALA A 136 -0.14 9.11 3.46
CA ALA A 136 -0.25 10.53 3.80
C ALA A 136 -1.51 10.83 4.63
N VAL A 137 -2.66 10.26 4.26
CA VAL A 137 -3.92 10.41 5.01
C VAL A 137 -3.77 9.83 6.42
N LEU A 138 -3.22 8.62 6.54
CA LEU A 138 -2.98 7.98 7.84
C LEU A 138 -1.95 8.74 8.67
N ALA A 139 -0.95 9.37 8.06
CA ALA A 139 -0.03 10.25 8.75
C ALA A 139 -0.69 11.56 9.23
N GLY A 140 -1.69 12.08 8.50
CA GLY A 140 -2.46 13.27 8.89
C GLY A 140 -3.51 13.02 9.98
N LEU A 141 -3.97 11.78 10.14
CA LEU A 141 -5.09 11.46 11.02
C LEU A 141 -4.72 11.54 12.52
N GLY A 142 -5.51 12.27 13.30
CA GLY A 142 -5.37 12.36 14.76
C GLY A 142 -4.32 13.37 15.25
N GLY A 143 -4.52 13.86 16.48
CA GLY A 143 -3.65 14.86 17.14
C GLY A 143 -2.39 14.28 17.77
N ALA A 144 -1.66 15.10 18.54
CA ALA A 144 -0.34 14.77 19.09
C ALA A 144 -0.34 13.51 20.00
N GLY A 145 -1.43 13.29 20.75
CA GLY A 145 -1.59 12.14 21.65
C GLY A 145 -2.32 10.94 21.05
N ARG A 146 -2.31 10.74 19.72
CA ARG A 146 -3.11 9.68 19.08
C ARG A 146 -2.70 8.26 19.48
N ALA A 147 -1.42 8.02 19.78
CA ALA A 147 -0.95 6.71 20.23
C ALA A 147 -1.71 6.20 21.48
N ARG A 148 -2.02 7.11 22.41
CA ARG A 148 -2.76 6.76 23.65
C ARG A 148 -4.26 6.75 23.49
N ARG A 149 -4.80 7.72 22.74
CA ARG A 149 -6.25 7.94 22.64
C ARG A 149 -6.92 7.08 21.57
N ALA A 150 -6.15 6.69 20.55
CA ALA A 150 -6.63 5.91 19.41
C ALA A 150 -5.49 5.01 18.88
N PRO A 151 -5.03 4.02 19.68
CA PRO A 151 -3.87 3.17 19.34
C PRO A 151 -4.06 2.40 18.02
N TRP A 152 -5.30 2.16 17.59
CA TRP A 152 -5.60 1.51 16.32
C TRP A 152 -5.08 2.30 15.10
N ILE A 153 -5.00 3.64 15.18
CA ILE A 153 -4.53 4.49 14.06
C ILE A 153 -3.05 4.23 13.74
N PRO A 154 -2.09 4.40 14.68
CA PRO A 154 -0.69 4.13 14.39
C PRO A 154 -0.42 2.65 14.10
N LEU A 155 -1.17 1.72 14.69
CA LEU A 155 -1.09 0.30 14.35
C LEU A 155 -1.48 0.04 12.89
N LEU A 156 -2.59 0.60 12.44
CA LEU A 156 -3.05 0.49 11.06
C LEU A 156 -2.08 1.19 10.09
N ALA A 157 -1.55 2.36 10.45
CA ALA A 157 -0.54 3.06 9.67
C ALA A 157 0.74 2.23 9.50
N ALA A 158 1.26 1.64 10.59
CA ALA A 158 2.43 0.78 10.53
C ALA A 158 2.17 -0.52 9.77
N GLY A 159 1.01 -1.17 9.98
CA GLY A 159 0.62 -2.38 9.25
C GLY A 159 0.53 -2.13 7.74
N LYS A 160 -0.12 -1.03 7.33
CA LYS A 160 -0.21 -0.65 5.92
C LYS A 160 1.17 -0.30 5.33
N ALA A 161 2.01 0.41 6.08
CA ALA A 161 3.34 0.77 5.63
C ALA A 161 4.25 -0.47 5.51
N ALA A 162 4.14 -1.43 6.43
CA ALA A 162 4.86 -2.70 6.39
C ALA A 162 4.44 -3.56 5.18
N ALA A 163 3.14 -3.63 4.88
CA ALA A 163 2.66 -4.31 3.68
C ALA A 163 3.24 -3.68 2.39
N GLY A 164 3.23 -2.34 2.31
CA GLY A 164 3.85 -1.61 1.20
C GLY A 164 5.36 -1.86 1.09
N ALA A 165 6.07 -1.84 2.22
CA ALA A 165 7.50 -2.14 2.29
C ALA A 165 7.83 -3.57 1.83
N GLY A 166 7.00 -4.56 2.15
CA GLY A 166 7.17 -5.93 1.69
C GLY A 166 7.06 -6.07 0.17
N VAL A 167 6.05 -5.43 -0.42
CA VAL A 167 5.87 -5.39 -1.89
C VAL A 167 7.04 -4.64 -2.55
N ALA A 168 7.41 -3.48 -2.02
CA ALA A 168 8.55 -2.69 -2.49
C ALA A 168 9.86 -3.47 -2.45
N ALA A 169 10.13 -4.20 -1.36
CA ALA A 169 11.33 -5.02 -1.22
C ALA A 169 11.36 -6.16 -2.25
N LYS A 170 10.23 -6.85 -2.48
CA LYS A 170 10.13 -7.87 -3.53
C LYS A 170 10.45 -7.29 -4.91
N TYR A 171 9.90 -6.12 -5.24
CA TYR A 171 10.17 -5.44 -6.51
C TYR A 171 11.66 -5.07 -6.64
N LEU A 172 12.23 -4.48 -5.60
CA LEU A 172 13.60 -3.97 -5.60
C LEU A 172 14.66 -5.08 -5.67
N PHE A 173 14.47 -6.16 -4.91
CA PHE A 173 15.50 -7.21 -4.77
C PHE A 173 15.28 -8.43 -5.67
N HIS A 174 14.08 -8.64 -6.18
CA HIS A 174 13.77 -9.80 -7.02
C HIS A 174 13.31 -9.39 -8.41
N GLN A 175 12.28 -8.55 -8.51
CA GLN A 175 11.63 -8.33 -9.80
C GLN A 175 12.48 -7.52 -10.79
N MET A 176 13.01 -6.36 -10.38
CA MET A 176 13.90 -5.56 -11.23
C MET A 176 15.21 -6.28 -11.60
N PRO A 177 15.98 -6.86 -10.64
CA PRO A 177 17.29 -7.44 -10.96
C PRO A 177 17.22 -8.85 -11.56
N VAL A 178 16.21 -9.67 -11.25
CA VAL A 178 16.14 -11.07 -11.70
C VAL A 178 15.20 -11.23 -12.88
N VAL A 179 13.99 -10.66 -12.81
CA VAL A 179 12.94 -10.88 -13.81
C VAL A 179 13.08 -9.92 -14.98
N GLU A 180 13.12 -8.61 -14.72
CA GLU A 180 13.10 -7.59 -15.77
C GLU A 180 14.50 -7.31 -16.35
N GLN A 181 15.56 -7.64 -15.60
CA GLN A 181 16.97 -7.36 -15.94
C GLN A 181 17.20 -5.89 -16.31
N ALA A 182 16.43 -4.98 -15.70
CA ALA A 182 16.42 -3.55 -15.98
C ALA A 182 16.05 -2.77 -14.72
N TRP A 183 16.60 -1.56 -14.60
CA TRP A 183 16.35 -0.69 -13.46
C TRP A 183 15.40 0.44 -13.84
N CYS A 184 14.44 0.70 -12.97
CA CYS A 184 13.48 1.79 -13.09
C CYS A 184 13.76 2.82 -11.99
N GLY A 185 14.20 4.03 -12.36
CA GLY A 185 14.53 5.08 -11.39
C GLY A 185 13.33 5.48 -10.54
N TYR A 186 12.16 5.61 -11.18
CA TYR A 186 10.90 5.92 -10.51
C TYR A 186 10.49 4.86 -9.48
N CYS A 187 10.69 3.60 -9.83
CA CYS A 187 10.34 2.45 -9.00
C CYS A 187 11.29 2.31 -7.80
N ILE A 188 12.56 2.71 -7.94
CA ILE A 188 13.50 2.79 -6.81
C ILE A 188 13.06 3.88 -5.84
N VAL A 189 12.72 5.07 -6.35
CA VAL A 189 12.21 6.18 -5.51
C VAL A 189 10.96 5.75 -4.74
N ASP A 190 10.03 5.08 -5.44
CA ASP A 190 8.82 4.53 -4.86
C ASP A 190 9.11 3.51 -3.74
N ALA A 191 10.00 2.56 -4.02
CA ALA A 191 10.38 1.53 -3.07
C ALA A 191 11.04 2.13 -1.82
N LEU A 192 11.95 3.09 -1.99
CA LEU A 192 12.59 3.79 -0.88
C LEU A 192 11.58 4.59 -0.05
N ALA A 193 10.59 5.22 -0.69
CA ALA A 193 9.52 5.92 0.02
C ALA A 193 8.69 4.96 0.88
N HIS A 194 8.34 3.78 0.37
CA HIS A 194 7.63 2.76 1.13
C HIS A 194 8.43 2.19 2.31
N LEU A 195 9.71 1.87 2.09
CA LEU A 195 10.61 1.40 3.13
C LEU A 195 10.81 2.47 4.23
N GLY A 196 11.02 3.72 3.83
CA GLY A 196 11.16 4.85 4.74
C GLY A 196 9.88 5.11 5.54
N ALA A 197 8.71 5.07 4.90
CA ALA A 197 7.43 5.23 5.58
C ALA A 197 7.21 4.15 6.64
N CYS A 198 7.55 2.89 6.32
CA CYS A 198 7.49 1.78 7.27
C CYS A 198 8.41 2.02 8.48
N ALA A 199 9.68 2.31 8.24
CA ALA A 199 10.65 2.56 9.31
C ALA A 199 10.23 3.71 10.24
N LEU A 200 9.66 4.78 9.68
CA LEU A 200 9.20 5.95 10.43
C LEU A 200 7.90 5.71 11.21
N ALA A 201 7.04 4.79 10.76
CA ALA A 201 5.78 4.47 11.42
C ALA A 201 5.95 3.56 12.65
N LEU A 202 7.00 2.73 12.67
CA LEU A 202 7.23 1.73 13.73
C LEU A 202 7.28 2.31 15.15
N PRO A 203 8.01 3.41 15.45
CA PRO A 203 8.13 3.89 16.83
C PRO A 203 6.80 4.29 17.47
N GLU A 204 5.90 4.91 16.71
CA GLU A 204 4.59 5.31 17.20
C GLU A 204 3.66 4.11 17.40
N ALA A 205 3.74 3.11 16.51
CA ALA A 205 2.99 1.87 16.65
C ALA A 205 3.47 1.02 17.83
N ILE A 206 4.78 0.99 18.11
CA ILE A 206 5.34 0.31 19.28
C ILE A 206 4.84 0.96 20.58
N GLU A 207 4.78 2.28 20.64
CA GLU A 207 4.22 3.00 21.80
C GLU A 207 2.74 2.65 22.00
N ALA A 208 1.94 2.74 20.94
CA ALA A 208 0.52 2.37 20.98
C ALA A 208 0.29 0.91 21.41
N ALA A 209 1.11 -0.03 20.92
CA ALA A 209 1.02 -1.45 21.29
C ALA A 209 1.38 -1.70 22.75
N ARG A 210 2.35 -0.96 23.30
CA ARG A 210 2.76 -1.07 24.71
C ARG A 210 1.69 -0.56 25.65
N GLU A 211 1.10 0.59 25.33
CA GLU A 211 0.04 1.19 26.14
C GLU A 211 -1.22 0.33 26.13
N HIS A 212 -1.64 -0.18 24.96
CA HIS A 212 -2.80 -1.06 24.86
C HIS A 212 -2.61 -2.38 25.63
N ARG A 213 -1.40 -2.95 25.61
CA ARG A 213 -1.09 -4.20 26.35
C ARG A 213 -1.14 -3.99 27.87
N TRP A 214 -0.92 -2.78 28.36
CA TRP A 214 -0.96 -2.47 29.79
C TRP A 214 -2.36 -2.19 30.32
N SER A 215 -3.30 -1.85 29.44
CA SER A 215 -4.71 -1.61 29.78
C SER A 215 -5.58 -2.87 29.86
N GLU A 216 -5.06 -4.06 29.54
CA GLU A 216 -5.69 -5.34 29.90
C GLU A 216 -5.48 -5.57 31.40
N PRO A 217 -6.51 -5.39 32.26
CA PRO A 217 -6.36 -5.66 33.68
C PRO A 217 -6.24 -7.17 33.86
N THR A 218 -5.32 -7.58 34.73
CA THR A 218 -5.38 -8.85 35.44
C THR A 218 -6.76 -9.03 36.09
N GLY A 219 -7.71 -9.60 35.35
CA GLY A 219 -9.06 -9.89 35.80
C GLY A 219 -9.21 -11.38 36.11
N GLY A 220 -9.22 -11.71 37.40
CA GLY A 220 -9.98 -12.87 37.91
C GLY A 220 -9.28 -14.23 37.90
N ARG A 221 -8.30 -14.43 38.80
CA ARG A 221 -8.23 -15.70 39.55
C ARG A 221 -8.43 -15.37 41.02
N SER A 222 -9.68 -15.50 41.45
CA SER A 222 -10.08 -15.69 42.84
C SER A 222 -10.89 -16.98 42.89
#